data_AF-A0A0C9M979-F1
#
_entry.id   AF-A0A0C9M979-F1
#
_cell.length_a   1.000
_cell.length_b   1.000
_cell.length_c   1.000
_cell.angle_alpha   90.00
_cell.angle_beta   90.00
_cell.angle_gamma   90.00
#
_symmetry.space_group_name_H-M   'P 1'
#
loop_
_entity.id
_entity.type
_entity.pdbx_description
1 polymer ?
#
loop_
_entity_poly.entity_id
_entity_poly.type
_entity_poly.pdbx_seq_one_letter_code
_entity_poly.pdbx_strand_id
1 'polypeptide(L)'
;MNRIIAITHCVRLATLITAVVIVIGSLGFYSNNSIPLNPTDSDQQDSNAWIIQTITDRRLISTLVAAQASIFCPLFILLGPSNITCADTLIEVVCQFLMPVGLALSWTFSILFDLKSTDLIGQTDMCLSQENCVLFGFIFCLKYLIVGLFAIETCLVSVSFLTRDADNRHIQLPIDSSEK
;
A
#
# COMPACT_ATOMS: atom_id res chain seq x y z
N MET A 1 -12.81 23.27 1.03
CA MET A 1 -13.25 21.86 1.22
C MET A 1 -13.30 21.03 -0.07
N ASN A 2 -14.04 21.43 -1.13
CA ASN A 2 -14.21 20.61 -2.34
C ASN A 2 -12.90 20.22 -3.07
N ARG A 3 -11.89 21.09 -3.10
CA ARG A 3 -10.59 20.79 -3.75
C ARG A 3 -9.81 19.68 -3.02
N ILE A 4 -9.82 19.68 -1.69
CA ILE A 4 -9.09 18.68 -0.89
C ILE A 4 -9.72 17.30 -1.05
N ILE A 5 -11.07 17.24 -1.01
CA ILE A 5 -11.83 16.01 -1.25
C ILE A 5 -11.51 15.44 -2.65
N ALA A 6 -11.51 16.29 -3.69
CA ALA A 6 -11.17 15.88 -5.05
C ALA A 6 -9.73 15.36 -5.17
N ILE A 7 -8.76 16.02 -4.52
CA ILE A 7 -7.35 15.57 -4.50
C ILE A 7 -7.25 14.21 -3.78
N THR A 8 -7.92 14.03 -2.64
CA THR A 8 -7.93 12.74 -1.91
C THR A 8 -8.51 11.62 -2.78
N HIS A 9 -9.60 11.86 -3.51
CA HIS A 9 -10.14 10.87 -4.44
C HIS A 9 -9.17 10.55 -5.59
N CYS A 10 -8.46 11.55 -6.11
CA CYS A 10 -7.45 11.35 -7.14
C CYS A 10 -6.29 10.49 -6.63
N VAL A 11 -5.80 10.76 -5.41
CA VAL A 11 -4.75 9.96 -4.76
C VAL A 11 -5.21 8.52 -4.56
N ARG A 12 -6.45 8.31 -4.09
CA ARG A 12 -7.04 6.96 -3.93
C ARG A 12 -7.18 6.19 -5.25
N LEU A 13 -7.51 6.89 -6.33
CA LEU A 13 -7.55 6.28 -7.66
C LEU A 13 -6.14 5.89 -8.12
N ALA A 14 -5.17 6.79 -7.92
CA ALA A 14 -3.76 6.53 -8.26
C ALA A 14 -3.18 5.36 -7.45
N THR A 15 -3.48 5.24 -6.16
CA THR A 15 -3.05 4.11 -5.33
C THR A 15 -3.68 2.80 -5.81
N LEU A 16 -4.97 2.82 -6.18
CA LEU A 16 -5.66 1.64 -6.71
C LEU A 16 -5.04 1.18 -8.04
N ILE A 17 -4.83 2.09 -8.99
CA ILE A 17 -4.17 1.77 -10.26
C ILE A 17 -2.77 1.22 -10.01
N THR A 18 -2.00 1.87 -9.14
CA THR A 18 -0.63 1.44 -8.80
C THR A 18 -0.63 0.04 -8.17
N ALA A 19 -1.55 -0.25 -7.24
CA ALA A 19 -1.67 -1.56 -6.61
C ALA A 19 -1.99 -2.66 -7.65
N VAL A 20 -2.92 -2.40 -8.58
CA VAL A 20 -3.25 -3.33 -9.66
C VAL A 20 -2.04 -3.59 -10.56
N VAL A 21 -1.30 -2.55 -10.94
CA VAL A 21 -0.07 -2.69 -11.75
C VAL A 21 1.00 -3.50 -11.01
N ILE A 22 1.17 -3.28 -9.70
CA ILE A 22 2.11 -4.08 -8.89
C ILE A 22 1.70 -5.55 -8.87
N VAL A 23 0.40 -5.86 -8.71
CA VAL A 23 -0.10 -7.24 -8.72
C VAL A 23 0.15 -7.91 -10.06
N ILE A 24 -0.22 -7.25 -11.16
CA ILE A 24 -0.01 -7.79 -12.52
C ILE A 24 1.49 -7.99 -12.78
N GLY A 25 2.33 -7.02 -12.44
CA GLY A 25 3.78 -7.10 -12.60
C GLY A 25 4.38 -8.24 -11.78
N SER A 26 3.93 -8.41 -10.54
CA SER A 26 4.42 -9.44 -9.62
C SER A 26 3.98 -10.84 -10.04
N LEU A 27 2.73 -11.01 -10.52
CA LEU A 27 2.27 -12.27 -11.12
C LEU A 27 3.00 -12.58 -12.43
N GLY A 28 3.24 -11.58 -13.28
CA GLY A 28 3.98 -11.75 -14.53
C GLY A 28 5.43 -12.17 -14.26
N PHE A 29 6.09 -11.53 -13.29
CA PHE A 29 7.43 -11.92 -12.85
C PHE A 29 7.44 -13.35 -12.29
N TYR A 30 6.45 -13.72 -11.48
CA TYR A 30 6.32 -15.08 -10.97
C TYR A 30 6.12 -16.10 -12.10
N SER A 31 5.20 -15.83 -13.02
CA SER A 31 4.86 -16.72 -14.14
C SER A 31 6.02 -16.94 -15.11
N ASN A 32 6.88 -15.94 -15.30
CA ASN A 32 8.05 -16.07 -16.18
C ASN A 32 9.22 -16.80 -15.53
N ASN A 33 9.29 -16.80 -14.19
CA ASN A 33 10.38 -17.42 -13.44
C ASN A 33 10.00 -18.74 -12.78
N SER A 34 8.74 -19.17 -12.89
CA SER A 34 8.32 -20.49 -12.43
C SER A 34 8.93 -21.56 -13.35
N ILE A 35 9.99 -22.21 -12.87
CA ILE A 35 10.60 -23.35 -13.54
C ILE A 35 9.67 -24.56 -13.33
N PRO A 36 9.26 -25.29 -14.40
CA PRO A 36 8.57 -26.55 -14.23
C PRO A 36 9.52 -27.54 -13.54
N LEU A 37 9.11 -28.07 -12.38
CA LEU A 37 9.85 -29.09 -11.64
C LEU A 37 9.98 -30.33 -12.51
N ASN A 38 11.06 -30.43 -13.29
CA ASN A 38 11.45 -31.66 -13.93
C ASN A 38 12.43 -32.37 -12.99
N PRO A 39 12.03 -33.48 -12.36
CA PRO A 39 12.86 -34.18 -11.39
C PRO A 39 13.90 -34.97 -12.16
N THR A 40 15.01 -34.35 -12.54
CA THR A 40 16.11 -35.08 -13.16
C THR A 40 17.44 -34.46 -12.75
N ASP A 41 18.04 -35.14 -11.78
CA ASP A 41 19.46 -35.23 -11.49
C ASP A 41 20.15 -34.01 -10.85
N SER A 42 19.92 -33.76 -9.55
CA SER A 42 20.97 -33.67 -8.50
C SER A 42 20.41 -33.17 -7.16
N ASP A 43 20.45 -34.03 -6.12
CA ASP A 43 19.88 -33.79 -4.79
C ASP A 43 20.29 -32.46 -4.11
N GLN A 44 21.44 -31.88 -4.50
CA GLN A 44 21.97 -30.64 -3.93
C GLN A 44 21.53 -29.38 -4.69
N GLN A 45 21.24 -29.49 -5.99
CA GLN A 45 20.69 -28.39 -6.80
C GLN A 45 19.19 -28.21 -6.51
N ASP A 46 18.49 -29.32 -6.23
CA ASP A 46 17.08 -29.34 -5.84
C ASP A 46 16.81 -28.59 -4.52
N SER A 47 17.72 -28.70 -3.54
CA SER A 47 17.59 -28.00 -2.26
C SER A 47 17.64 -26.48 -2.41
N ASN A 48 18.57 -25.96 -3.22
CA ASN A 48 18.68 -24.52 -3.46
C ASN A 48 17.54 -24.00 -4.33
N ALA A 49 17.14 -24.74 -5.37
CA ALA A 49 15.99 -24.38 -6.21
C ALA A 49 14.69 -24.33 -5.39
N TRP A 50 14.49 -25.29 -4.49
CA TRP A 50 13.33 -25.33 -3.60
C TRP A 50 13.33 -24.15 -2.61
N ILE A 51 14.49 -23.77 -2.07
CA ILE A 51 14.62 -22.59 -1.20
C ILE A 51 14.29 -21.30 -1.98
N ILE A 52 14.82 -21.14 -3.20
CA ILE A 52 14.58 -19.96 -4.04
C ILE A 52 13.10 -19.85 -4.43
N GLN A 53 12.46 -20.96 -4.79
CA GLN A 53 11.03 -21.00 -5.11
C GLN A 53 10.18 -20.66 -3.87
N THR A 54 10.50 -21.25 -2.72
CA THR A 54 9.80 -20.95 -1.45
C THR A 54 9.91 -19.48 -1.06
N ILE A 55 11.08 -18.86 -1.26
CA ILE A 55 11.27 -17.43 -0.99
C ILE A 55 10.47 -16.58 -1.98
N THR A 56 10.47 -16.94 -3.26
CA THR A 56 9.71 -16.23 -4.30
C THR A 56 8.21 -16.27 -4.02
N ASP A 57 7.68 -17.43 -3.62
CA ASP A 57 6.28 -17.60 -3.20
C ASP A 57 5.93 -16.70 -2.01
N ARG A 58 6.79 -16.66 -0.99
CA ARG A 58 6.57 -15.81 0.19
C ARG A 58 6.55 -14.32 -0.15
N ARG A 59 7.42 -13.87 -1.06
CA ARG A 59 7.43 -12.47 -1.54
C ARG A 59 6.13 -12.13 -2.29
N LEU A 60 5.69 -13.04 -3.16
CA LEU A 60 4.44 -12.88 -3.90
C LEU A 60 3.25 -12.80 -2.96
N ILE A 61 3.15 -13.72 -1.99
CA ILE A 61 2.05 -13.74 -1.00
C ILE A 61 2.06 -12.45 -0.17
N SER A 62 3.21 -12.01 0.34
CA SER A 62 3.30 -10.76 1.11
C SER A 62 2.83 -9.54 0.29
N THR A 63 3.26 -9.47 -0.97
CA THR A 63 2.85 -8.40 -1.90
C THR A 63 1.35 -8.45 -2.19
N LEU A 64 0.80 -9.64 -2.40
CA LEU A 64 -0.63 -9.84 -2.64
C LEU A 64 -1.49 -9.45 -1.43
N VAL A 65 -1.07 -9.81 -0.21
CA VAL A 65 -1.80 -9.43 1.01
C VAL A 65 -1.83 -7.91 1.18
N ALA A 66 -0.68 -7.24 1.00
CA ALA A 66 -0.60 -5.78 1.05
C ALA A 66 -1.45 -5.13 -0.06
N ALA A 67 -1.43 -5.70 -1.27
CA ALA A 67 -2.23 -5.24 -2.40
C ALA A 67 -3.74 -5.41 -2.16
N GLN A 68 -4.18 -6.57 -1.67
CA GLN A 68 -5.58 -6.84 -1.34
C GLN A 68 -6.10 -5.85 -0.30
N ALA A 69 -5.35 -5.63 0.79
CA ALA A 69 -5.69 -4.62 1.78
C ALA A 69 -5.81 -3.23 1.13
N SER A 70 -4.88 -2.85 0.26
CA SER A 70 -4.89 -1.55 -0.42
C SER A 70 -6.01 -1.35 -1.45
N ILE A 71 -6.58 -2.43 -1.99
CA ILE A 71 -7.70 -2.37 -2.95
C ILE A 71 -9.04 -2.36 -2.22
N PHE A 72 -9.21 -3.23 -1.22
CA PHE A 72 -10.47 -3.35 -0.51
C PHE A 72 -10.74 -2.18 0.45
N CYS A 73 -9.72 -1.58 1.07
CA CYS A 73 -9.93 -0.47 1.99
C CYS A 73 -10.57 0.77 1.32
N PRO A 74 -10.02 1.30 0.21
CA PRO A 74 -10.62 2.42 -0.50
C PRO A 74 -12.00 2.09 -1.08
N LEU A 75 -12.19 0.86 -1.60
CA LEU A 75 -13.48 0.39 -2.12
C LEU A 75 -14.56 0.38 -1.03
N PHE A 76 -14.22 -0.09 0.18
CA PHE A 76 -15.17 -0.14 1.29
C PHE A 76 -15.56 1.26 1.77
N ILE A 77 -14.64 2.23 1.75
CA ILE A 77 -14.98 3.64 2.00
C ILE A 77 -15.86 4.22 0.89
N LEU A 78 -15.60 3.89 -0.37
CA LEU A 78 -16.35 4.40 -1.53
C LEU A 78 -17.77 3.82 -1.62
N LEU A 79 -17.97 2.58 -1.17
CA LEU A 79 -19.24 1.84 -1.22
C LEU A 79 -20.04 1.90 0.09
N GLY A 80 -19.43 2.36 1.18
CA GLY A 80 -20.07 2.46 2.49
C GLY A 80 -21.29 3.39 2.45
N PRO A 81 -22.47 2.95 2.93
CA PRO A 81 -23.65 3.80 2.94
C PRO A 81 -23.40 5.04 3.81
N SER A 82 -23.66 6.23 3.25
CA SER A 82 -23.52 7.56 3.86
C SER A 82 -24.37 7.81 5.12
N ASN A 83 -24.93 6.77 5.71
CA ASN A 83 -25.94 6.81 6.78
C ASN A 83 -25.38 6.29 8.12
N ILE A 84 -24.13 6.60 8.45
CA ILE A 84 -23.64 6.34 9.81
C ILE A 84 -24.07 7.52 10.69
N THR A 85 -25.27 7.40 11.21
CA THR A 85 -25.82 8.23 12.28
C THR A 85 -24.90 8.20 13.51
N CYS A 86 -24.30 9.34 13.82
CA CYS A 86 -24.03 9.83 15.17
C CYS A 86 -23.27 8.90 16.16
N ALA A 87 -22.20 8.24 15.75
CA ALA A 87 -21.27 7.58 16.69
C ALA A 87 -19.84 8.12 16.48
N ASP A 88 -19.43 9.00 17.40
CA ASP A 88 -18.07 9.51 17.64
C ASP A 88 -17.24 9.91 16.42
N THR A 89 -17.39 11.18 16.02
CA THR A 89 -16.54 11.87 15.05
C THR A 89 -15.03 11.65 15.28
N LEU A 90 -14.60 11.42 16.52
CA LEU A 90 -13.22 11.10 16.87
C LEU A 90 -12.77 9.71 16.37
N ILE A 91 -13.63 8.69 16.53
CA ILE A 91 -13.34 7.32 16.07
C ILE A 91 -13.27 7.29 14.54
N GLU A 92 -14.20 7.98 13.86
CA GLU A 92 -14.19 8.08 12.41
C GLU A 92 -12.90 8.74 11.88
N VAL A 93 -12.46 9.84 12.50
CA VAL A 93 -11.21 10.53 12.14
C VAL A 93 -9.99 9.65 12.39
N VAL A 94 -9.94 8.97 13.53
CA VAL A 94 -8.84 8.06 13.88
C VAL A 94 -8.78 6.89 12.89
N CYS A 95 -9.92 6.31 12.49
CA CYS A 95 -9.99 5.28 11.47
C CYS A 95 -9.56 5.79 10.08
N GLN A 96 -9.98 6.99 9.69
CA GLN A 96 -9.57 7.61 8.42
C GLN A 96 -8.07 7.90 8.35
N PHE A 97 -7.41 8.13 9.49
CA PHE A 97 -5.95 8.32 9.58
C PHE A 97 -5.19 6.98 9.68
N LEU A 98 -5.67 6.05 10.52
CA LEU A 98 -5.04 4.74 10.72
C LEU A 98 -5.05 3.89 9.44
N MET A 99 -6.06 4.06 8.59
CA MET A 99 -6.17 3.29 7.35
C MET A 99 -4.98 3.50 6.39
N PRO A 100 -4.68 4.71 5.88
CA PRO A 100 -3.54 4.92 4.99
C PRO A 100 -2.20 4.62 5.68
N VAL A 101 -2.09 4.85 6.99
CA VAL A 101 -0.89 4.51 7.77
C VAL A 101 -0.68 2.99 7.83
N GLY A 102 -1.73 2.22 8.13
CA GLY A 102 -1.67 0.76 8.17
C GLY A 102 -1.35 0.15 6.81
N LEU A 103 -1.86 0.75 5.73
CA LEU A 103 -1.50 0.36 4.37
C LEU A 103 -0.03 0.68 4.07
N ALA A 104 0.46 1.88 4.39
CA ALA A 104 1.86 2.24 4.24
C ALA A 104 2.80 1.28 5.00
N LEU A 105 2.44 0.92 6.24
CA LEU A 105 3.19 -0.05 7.05
C LEU A 105 3.19 -1.44 6.41
N SER A 106 2.05 -1.90 5.88
CA SER A 106 1.95 -3.20 5.19
C SER A 106 2.85 -3.27 3.95
N TRP A 107 2.89 -2.20 3.16
CA TRP A 107 3.80 -2.09 2.00
C TRP A 107 5.25 -1.95 2.41
N THR A 108 5.55 -1.21 3.47
CA THR A 108 6.90 -1.10 4.03
C THR A 108 7.42 -2.45 4.51
N PHE A 109 6.56 -3.25 5.16
CA PHE A 109 6.88 -4.63 5.53
C PHE A 109 7.15 -5.51 4.30
N SER A 110 6.34 -5.39 3.24
CA SER A 110 6.59 -6.11 1.98
C SER A 110 7.95 -5.75 1.36
N ILE A 111 8.32 -4.46 1.37
CA ILE A 111 9.63 -3.99 0.87
C ILE A 111 10.78 -4.53 1.72
N LEU A 112 10.67 -4.44 3.05
CA LEU A 112 11.69 -4.96 3.98
C LEU A 112 11.87 -6.46 3.81
N PHE A 113 10.76 -7.19 3.62
CA PHE A 113 10.79 -8.62 3.37
C PHE A 113 11.49 -8.94 2.05
N ASP A 114 11.24 -8.18 0.99
CA ASP A 114 11.92 -8.33 -0.30
C ASP A 114 13.42 -8.04 -0.21
N LEU A 115 13.81 -6.98 0.51
CA LEU A 115 15.22 -6.63 0.74
C LEU A 115 15.95 -7.74 1.47
N LYS A 116 15.40 -8.19 2.61
CA LYS A 116 16.00 -9.26 3.42
C LYS A 116 16.07 -10.59 2.66
N SER A 117 15.04 -10.88 1.86
CA SER A 117 15.02 -12.07 1.03
C SER A 117 16.03 -11.99 -0.12
N THR A 118 16.34 -10.80 -0.63
CA THR A 118 17.29 -10.59 -1.73
C THR A 118 18.73 -10.68 -1.25
N ASP A 119 18.99 -10.17 -0.04
CA ASP A 119 20.26 -10.34 0.66
C ASP A 119 20.56 -11.83 0.92
N LEU A 120 19.53 -12.60 1.33
CA LEU A 120 19.66 -14.03 1.63
C LEU A 120 19.89 -14.92 0.40
N ILE A 121 19.29 -14.59 -0.75
CA ILE A 121 19.45 -15.34 -2.00
C ILE A 121 20.78 -15.01 -2.70
N GLY A 122 21.45 -13.93 -2.29
CA GLY A 122 22.58 -13.39 -3.03
C GLY A 122 22.09 -12.66 -4.27
N GLN A 123 22.56 -11.43 -4.44
CA GLN A 123 22.20 -10.54 -5.54
C GLN A 123 22.53 -11.12 -6.94
N THR A 124 23.32 -12.20 -7.00
CA THR A 124 23.84 -12.82 -8.21
C THR A 124 22.85 -13.71 -8.96
N ASP A 125 21.94 -14.43 -8.27
CA ASP A 125 21.08 -15.42 -8.94
C ASP A 125 19.79 -14.82 -9.51
N MET A 126 19.24 -13.76 -8.90
CA MET A 126 18.00 -13.14 -9.39
C MET A 126 18.19 -12.18 -10.58
N CYS A 127 19.38 -11.60 -10.76
CA CYS A 127 19.70 -10.71 -11.89
C CYS A 127 20.57 -11.38 -12.97
N LEU A 128 20.81 -12.69 -12.88
CA LEU A 128 21.52 -13.46 -13.92
C LEU A 128 20.76 -13.49 -15.26
N SER A 129 19.45 -13.20 -15.25
CA SER A 129 18.67 -12.87 -16.45
C SER A 129 18.43 -11.36 -16.53
N GLN A 130 19.18 -10.68 -17.40
CA GLN A 130 19.23 -9.22 -17.58
C GLN A 130 17.84 -8.57 -17.79
N GLU A 131 16.88 -9.30 -18.36
CA GLU A 131 15.51 -8.82 -18.60
C GLU A 131 14.66 -8.76 -17.32
N ASN A 132 14.89 -9.69 -16.38
CA ASN A 132 14.14 -9.79 -15.13
C ASN A 132 14.58 -8.72 -14.10
N CYS A 133 15.81 -8.22 -14.22
CA CYS A 133 16.36 -7.21 -13.31
C CYS A 133 15.66 -5.85 -13.49
N VAL A 134 15.30 -5.48 -14.73
CA VAL A 134 14.55 -4.23 -15.01
C VAL A 134 13.13 -4.32 -14.48
N LEU A 135 12.44 -5.44 -14.71
CA LEU A 135 11.07 -5.65 -14.22
C LEU A 135 11.04 -5.68 -12.69
N PHE A 136 11.99 -6.37 -12.05
CA PHE A 136 12.13 -6.38 -10.60
C PHE A 136 12.38 -4.98 -10.04
N GLY A 137 13.32 -4.22 -10.62
CA GLY A 137 13.59 -2.84 -10.23
C GLY A 137 12.39 -1.91 -10.42
N PHE A 138 11.62 -2.11 -11.49
CA PHE A 138 10.39 -1.36 -11.74
C PHE A 138 9.30 -1.67 -10.71
N ILE A 139 9.04 -2.95 -10.41
CA ILE A 139 8.09 -3.36 -9.37
C ILE A 139 8.53 -2.81 -8.01
N PHE A 140 9.82 -2.89 -7.71
CA PHE A 140 10.39 -2.37 -6.47
C PHE A 140 10.16 -0.85 -6.35
N CYS A 141 10.40 -0.10 -7.43
CA CYS A 141 10.11 1.34 -7.50
C CYS A 141 8.61 1.63 -7.27
N LEU A 142 7.71 0.87 -7.89
CA LEU A 142 6.27 1.01 -7.67
C LEU A 142 5.87 0.77 -6.22
N LYS A 143 6.51 -0.17 -5.50
CA LYS A 143 6.28 -0.38 -4.06
C LYS A 143 6.66 0.85 -3.23
N TYR A 144 7.75 1.54 -3.55
CA TYR A 144 8.08 2.81 -2.88
C TYR A 144 7.10 3.93 -3.26
N LEU A 145 6.68 3.97 -4.52
CA LEU A 145 5.72 4.95 -5.00
C LEU A 145 4.38 4.82 -4.27
N ILE A 146 3.87 3.60 -4.07
CA ILE A 146 2.60 3.41 -3.36
C ILE A 146 2.69 3.78 -1.88
N VAL A 147 3.82 3.51 -1.22
CA VAL A 147 4.08 3.99 0.15
C VAL A 147 4.08 5.53 0.19
N GLY A 148 4.72 6.18 -0.78
CA GLY A 148 4.70 7.64 -0.90
C GLY A 148 3.30 8.20 -1.12
N LEU A 149 2.48 7.55 -1.95
CA LEU A 149 1.08 7.95 -2.15
C LEU A 149 0.26 7.83 -0.86
N PHE A 150 0.46 6.77 -0.06
CA PHE A 150 -0.20 6.66 1.26
C PHE A 150 0.28 7.73 2.23
N ALA A 151 1.57 8.09 2.24
CA ALA A 151 2.07 9.18 3.07
C ALA A 151 1.44 10.54 2.68
N ILE A 152 1.25 10.78 1.38
CA ILE A 152 0.53 11.96 0.87
C ILE A 152 -0.93 11.92 1.32
N GLU A 153 -1.62 10.77 1.22
CA GLU A 153 -2.99 10.61 1.70
C GLU A 153 -3.09 10.91 3.20
N THR A 154 -2.19 10.36 4.01
CA THR A 154 -2.10 10.64 5.45
C THR A 154 -1.96 12.14 5.71
N CYS A 155 -1.06 12.83 4.99
CA CYS A 155 -0.91 14.28 5.11
C CYS A 155 -2.19 15.05 4.74
N LEU A 156 -2.87 14.67 3.65
CA LEU A 156 -4.11 15.33 3.21
C LEU A 156 -5.23 15.16 4.23
N VAL A 157 -5.35 13.98 4.85
CA VAL A 157 -6.30 13.71 5.93
C VAL A 157 -5.98 14.57 7.16
N SER A 158 -4.71 14.66 7.56
CA SER A 158 -4.27 15.51 8.67
C SER A 158 -4.55 17.00 8.42
N VAL A 159 -4.27 17.51 7.23
CA VAL A 159 -4.55 18.90 6.85
C VAL A 159 -6.05 19.17 6.86
N SER A 160 -6.86 18.23 6.34
CA SER A 160 -8.33 18.34 6.37
C SER A 160 -8.86 18.46 7.79
N PHE A 161 -8.29 17.69 8.73
CA PHE A 161 -8.64 17.74 10.14
C PHE A 161 -8.29 19.10 10.78
N LEU A 162 -7.05 19.57 10.60
CA LEU A 162 -6.60 20.85 11.14
C LEU A 162 -7.42 22.03 10.61
N THR A 163 -7.76 22.00 9.32
CA THR A 163 -8.58 23.05 8.69
C THR A 163 -9.99 23.08 9.26
N ARG A 164 -10.56 21.90 9.55
CA ARG A 164 -11.91 21.78 10.12
C ARG A 164 -11.95 22.21 11.59
N ASP A 165 -10.89 21.94 12.36
CA ASP A 165 -10.77 22.43 13.74
C ASP A 165 -10.63 23.96 13.80
N ALA A 166 -9.87 24.56 12.88
CA ALA A 166 -9.71 26.01 12.79
C ALA A 166 -11.02 26.74 12.46
N ASP A 167 -11.85 26.18 11.57
CA ASP A 167 -13.15 26.74 11.21
C ASP A 167 -14.16 26.69 12.37
N ASN A 168 -14.16 25.57 13.13
CA ASN A 168 -15.00 25.43 14.33
C ASN A 168 -14.64 26.43 15.44
N ARG A 169 -13.36 26.81 15.58
CA ARG A 169 -12.93 27.81 16.55
C ARG A 169 -13.33 29.24 16.18
N HIS A 170 -13.59 29.53 14.90
CA HIS A 170 -13.97 30.87 14.45
C HIS A 170 -15.45 31.22 14.70
N ILE A 171 -16.32 30.24 15.02
CA ILE A 171 -17.77 30.45 15.18
C ILE A 171 -18.17 30.70 16.64
N GLN A 172 -17.27 30.56 17.62
CA GLN A 172 -17.53 30.97 19.02
C GLN A 172 -17.10 32.43 19.27
N LEU A 173 -17.77 33.39 18.62
CA LEU A 173 -17.78 34.77 19.12
C LEU A 173 -18.96 34.90 20.09
N PRO A 174 -18.72 35.14 21.40
CA PRO A 174 -19.79 35.46 22.32
C PRO A 174 -20.43 36.77 21.83
N ILE A 175 -21.66 36.69 21.35
CA ILE A 175 -22.50 37.88 21.20
C ILE A 175 -22.70 38.39 22.62
N ASP A 176 -22.07 39.54 22.92
CA ASP A 176 -22.27 40.30 24.13
C ASP A 176 -23.76 40.38 24.43
N SER A 177 -24.15 39.75 25.55
CA SER A 177 -25.36 40.08 26.26
C SER A 177 -25.18 41.49 26.82
N SER A 178 -25.46 42.52 26.02
CA SER A 178 -25.66 43.87 26.53
C SER A 178 -27.03 43.92 27.20
N GLU A 179 -27.01 43.68 28.50
CA GLU A 179 -28.02 44.06 29.47
C GLU A 179 -28.27 45.58 29.42
N LYS A 180 -29.56 45.93 29.58
CA LYS A 180 -30.18 47.25 29.88
C LYS A 180 -30.54 48.17 28.72
#